data_AF-A0A8J6EU76-F1
#
_entry.id   AF-A0A8J6EU76-F1
#
_cell.length_a   1.000
_cell.length_b   1.000
_cell.length_c   1.000
_cell.angle_alpha   90.00
_cell.angle_beta   90.00
_cell.angle_gamma   90.00
#
_symmetry.space_group_name_H-M   'P 1'
#
loop_
_entity.id
_entity.type
_entity.pdbx_description
1 polymer ?
#
loop_
_entity_poly.entity_id
_entity_poly.type
_entity_poly.pdbx_seq_one_letter_code
_entity_poly.pdbx_strand_id
1 'polypeptide(L)'
;KRKLLQQIGGVRLQYLTPKDDGFHQLWSTKYAKLVIQEADQIPTELHHAVQKAFLTLLHHGCLSRDLVQLKGKDLLTPVSRILIGQPGCTYKYLNTRLFAVPWPEEDHNISYRTEGIANACKAFYHLNKSLHLQTICELKKLRSKHLSDAPSTSGGQIFLQNNEDFGQEDVQCFNVTLINYMNPQTMSYLREEPYFGMGKMAVSWHHDENLVEGSTVAVYNYSYQDGATETCEEEAMDISKWHVGLKVAWDIETPGLALPLNPGDSYFMLDNLNKTHQHCVLAGSQPRFSSTHRVAECSTGTLSSIRARCEKALENLNCSGELELQSLELEILQEAEQIHNEVEFDWLRQFWFQGKRYSKCSDYWLLAMAELEEKWWQMETMTSLLLEELEKDDWTGEDKYKILQGMMPILVERQDQRLAWQK
;
A
#
# COMPACT_ATOMS: atom_id res chain seq x y z
N LYS A 1 10.84 -6.02 17.54
CA LYS A 1 9.84 -6.93 18.17
C LYS A 1 10.44 -7.88 19.22
N ARG A 2 11.21 -8.93 18.89
CA ARG A 2 11.73 -9.89 19.91
C ARG A 2 12.60 -9.23 20.98
N LYS A 3 13.52 -8.35 20.58
CA LYS A 3 14.36 -7.57 21.49
C LYS A 3 13.53 -6.69 22.44
N LEU A 4 12.54 -5.97 21.92
CA LEU A 4 11.61 -5.19 22.74
C LEU A 4 10.84 -6.06 23.75
N LEU A 5 10.27 -7.19 23.31
CA LEU A 5 9.53 -8.07 24.21
C LEU A 5 10.40 -8.65 25.33
N GLN A 6 11.67 -8.94 25.05
CA GLN A 6 12.64 -9.35 26.07
C GLN A 6 12.94 -8.22 27.06
N GLN A 7 13.12 -6.99 26.59
CA GLN A 7 13.37 -5.82 27.43
C GLN A 7 12.19 -5.47 28.33
N ILE A 8 10.97 -5.62 27.82
CA ILE A 8 9.73 -5.38 28.56
C ILE A 8 9.53 -6.42 29.69
N GLY A 9 10.15 -7.60 29.59
CA GLY A 9 10.17 -8.58 30.68
C GLY A 9 8.78 -9.12 31.08
N GLY A 10 7.78 -9.03 30.19
CA GLY A 10 6.40 -9.43 30.46
C GLY A 10 5.54 -8.38 31.19
N VAL A 11 6.09 -7.20 31.50
CA VAL A 11 5.33 -6.07 32.04
C VAL A 11 4.46 -5.46 30.94
N ARG A 12 3.23 -5.04 31.24
CA ARG A 12 2.43 -4.28 30.27
C ARG A 12 2.80 -2.80 30.35
N LEU A 13 3.13 -2.22 29.20
CA LEU A 13 3.35 -0.79 29.07
C LEU A 13 2.02 -0.04 29.21
N GLN A 14 2.07 1.23 29.63
CA GLN A 14 0.88 2.06 29.72
C GLN A 14 0.41 2.51 28.34
N TYR A 15 -0.91 2.63 28.15
CA TYR A 15 -1.50 3.35 27.03
C TYR A 15 -2.58 4.30 27.53
N LEU A 16 -2.87 5.34 26.76
CA LEU A 16 -3.92 6.32 27.06
C LEU A 16 -4.99 6.32 25.96
N THR A 17 -6.22 6.59 26.39
CA THR A 17 -7.42 6.82 25.59
C THR A 17 -7.93 8.24 25.88
N PRO A 18 -8.91 8.77 25.12
CA PRO A 18 -9.50 10.08 25.41
C PRO A 18 -10.10 10.24 26.82
N LYS A 19 -10.33 9.14 27.55
CA LYS A 19 -10.86 9.15 28.92
C LYS A 19 -9.78 9.40 29.98
N ASP A 20 -8.52 9.20 29.64
CA ASP A 20 -7.42 9.23 30.60
C ASP A 20 -6.84 10.64 30.76
N ASP A 21 -6.55 11.02 32.00
CA ASP A 21 -5.82 12.24 32.31
C ASP A 21 -4.45 12.25 31.61
N GLY A 22 -4.10 13.37 31.00
CA GLY A 22 -2.83 13.52 30.28
C GLY A 22 -2.85 13.02 28.82
N PHE A 23 -3.95 12.41 28.35
CA PHE A 23 -4.09 11.97 26.95
C PHE A 23 -3.81 13.11 25.95
N HIS A 24 -4.48 14.26 26.11
CA HIS A 24 -4.31 15.40 25.20
C HIS A 24 -2.89 16.00 25.24
N GLN A 25 -2.23 15.95 26.40
CA GLN A 25 -0.84 16.39 26.52
C GLN A 25 0.11 15.42 25.83
N LEU A 26 -0.09 14.10 26.02
CA LEU A 26 0.70 13.08 25.33
C LEU A 26 0.53 13.17 23.81
N TRP A 27 -0.71 13.33 23.34
CA TRP A 27 -1.00 13.47 21.93
C TRP A 27 -0.29 14.70 21.35
N SER A 28 -0.47 15.89 21.95
CA SER A 28 0.11 17.12 21.43
C SER A 28 1.64 17.15 21.45
N THR A 29 2.30 16.37 22.31
CA THR A 29 3.76 16.39 22.46
C THR A 29 4.48 15.24 21.76
N LYS A 30 3.89 14.05 21.71
CA LYS A 30 4.52 12.83 21.15
C LYS A 30 3.86 12.35 19.87
N TYR A 31 2.58 12.67 19.65
CA TYR A 31 1.79 12.18 18.52
C TYR A 31 1.18 13.31 17.68
N ALA A 32 1.76 14.51 17.69
CA ALA A 32 1.18 15.73 17.12
C ALA A 32 0.87 15.66 15.61
N LYS A 33 1.51 14.73 14.90
CA LYS A 33 1.31 14.48 13.47
C LYS A 33 0.17 13.49 13.17
N LEU A 34 -0.47 12.95 14.20
CA LEU A 34 -1.75 12.24 14.08
C LEU A 34 -2.88 13.26 14.20
N VAL A 35 -3.78 13.27 13.22
CA VAL A 35 -5.02 14.05 13.27
C VAL A 35 -6.21 13.11 13.17
N ILE A 36 -7.21 13.31 14.04
CA ILE A 36 -8.54 12.70 13.92
C ILE A 36 -9.51 13.78 13.49
N GLN A 37 -10.35 13.46 12.52
CA GLN A 37 -11.49 14.26 12.10
C GLN A 37 -12.75 13.43 12.28
N GLU A 38 -13.73 13.99 12.98
CA GLU A 38 -15.02 13.33 13.17
C GLU A 38 -15.80 13.29 11.86
N ALA A 39 -16.83 12.44 11.80
CA ALA A 39 -17.65 12.26 10.60
C ALA A 39 -18.20 13.57 10.02
N ASP A 40 -18.50 14.58 10.84
CA ASP A 40 -19.08 15.85 10.40
C ASP A 40 -18.21 16.65 9.39
N GLN A 41 -16.92 16.31 9.26
CA GLN A 41 -16.00 16.92 8.30
C GLN A 41 -16.20 16.42 6.86
N ILE A 42 -16.97 15.36 6.65
CA ILE A 42 -17.27 14.79 5.34
C ILE A 42 -18.75 15.04 5.00
N PRO A 43 -19.09 15.52 3.78
CA PRO A 43 -20.48 15.73 3.39
C PRO A 43 -21.32 14.45 3.49
N THR A 44 -22.56 14.57 3.97
CA THR A 44 -23.51 13.46 4.14
C THR A 44 -23.71 12.65 2.85
N GLU A 45 -23.78 13.31 1.70
CA GLU A 45 -23.93 12.64 0.40
C GLU A 45 -22.71 11.77 0.08
N LEU A 46 -21.50 12.24 0.41
CA LEU A 46 -20.27 11.49 0.21
C LEU A 46 -20.18 10.31 1.18
N HIS A 47 -20.59 10.48 2.44
CA HIS A 47 -20.74 9.36 3.38
C HIS A 47 -21.64 8.26 2.83
N HIS A 48 -22.85 8.61 2.40
CA HIS A 48 -23.79 7.64 1.83
C HIS A 48 -23.22 6.93 0.60
N ALA A 49 -22.57 7.67 -0.31
CA ALA A 49 -21.96 7.10 -1.50
C ALA A 49 -20.85 6.10 -1.15
N VAL A 50 -19.93 6.45 -0.25
CA VAL A 50 -18.79 5.61 0.16
C VAL A 50 -19.26 4.38 0.96
N GLN A 51 -20.19 4.56 1.89
CA GLN A 51 -20.73 3.45 2.70
C GLN A 51 -21.47 2.45 1.81
N LYS A 52 -22.29 2.92 0.85
CA LYS A 52 -22.92 2.07 -0.17
C LYS A 52 -21.87 1.37 -1.06
N ALA A 53 -20.79 2.06 -1.41
CA ALA A 53 -19.70 1.49 -2.19
C ALA A 53 -19.02 0.33 -1.47
N PHE A 54 -18.71 0.46 -0.16
CA PHE A 54 -18.17 -0.65 0.64
C PHE A 54 -19.07 -1.88 0.61
N LEU A 55 -20.37 -1.70 0.87
CA LEU A 55 -21.33 -2.80 0.89
C LEU A 55 -21.50 -3.43 -0.50
N THR A 56 -21.44 -2.63 -1.56
CA THR A 56 -21.52 -3.10 -2.94
C THR A 56 -20.30 -3.97 -3.29
N LEU A 57 -19.09 -3.54 -2.93
CA LEU A 57 -17.86 -4.32 -3.14
C LEU A 57 -17.89 -5.63 -2.33
N LEU A 58 -18.40 -5.59 -1.09
CA LEU A 58 -18.56 -6.80 -0.28
C LEU A 58 -19.56 -7.77 -0.92
N HIS A 59 -20.72 -7.29 -1.35
CA HIS A 59 -21.78 -8.09 -1.98
C HIS A 59 -21.31 -8.77 -3.26
N HIS A 60 -20.50 -8.08 -4.07
CA HIS A 60 -19.93 -8.64 -5.31
C HIS A 60 -18.68 -9.52 -5.06
N GLY A 61 -18.28 -9.74 -3.80
CA GLY A 61 -17.14 -10.59 -3.46
C GLY A 61 -15.80 -10.06 -3.97
N CYS A 62 -15.67 -8.73 -4.05
CA CYS A 62 -14.49 -8.03 -4.56
C CYS A 62 -13.32 -8.02 -3.56
N LEU A 63 -13.60 -8.16 -2.25
CA LEU A 63 -12.58 -8.18 -1.21
C LEU A 63 -12.08 -9.60 -0.96
N SER A 64 -10.76 -9.76 -0.88
CA SER A 64 -10.11 -11.06 -0.67
C SER A 64 -9.04 -10.97 0.41
N ARG A 65 -8.85 -12.04 1.18
CA ARG A 65 -7.70 -12.13 2.08
C ARG A 65 -6.44 -12.34 1.24
N ASP A 66 -5.36 -11.67 1.60
CA ASP A 66 -4.10 -11.79 0.90
C ASP A 66 -3.29 -12.94 1.51
N LEU A 67 -2.75 -13.81 0.66
CA LEU A 67 -1.72 -14.77 1.05
C LEU A 67 -0.38 -14.05 0.95
N VAL A 68 0.17 -13.70 2.11
CA VAL A 68 1.40 -12.90 2.23
C VAL A 68 2.51 -13.73 2.83
N GLN A 69 3.76 -13.37 2.54
CA GLN A 69 4.92 -14.04 3.12
C GLN A 69 5.53 -13.19 4.22
N LEU A 70 5.55 -13.70 5.45
CA LEU A 70 6.17 -13.03 6.60
C LEU A 70 7.19 -13.95 7.25
N LYS A 71 8.48 -13.59 7.16
CA LYS A 71 9.61 -14.37 7.71
C LYS A 71 9.66 -15.80 7.15
N GLY A 72 9.46 -15.94 5.85
CA GLY A 72 9.49 -17.24 5.16
C GLY A 72 8.30 -18.16 5.49
N LYS A 73 7.19 -17.60 5.99
CA LYS A 73 5.95 -18.33 6.22
C LYS A 73 4.81 -17.67 5.48
N ASP A 74 4.01 -18.48 4.80
CA ASP A 74 2.82 -18.02 4.11
C ASP A 74 1.66 -17.93 5.09
N LEU A 75 1.03 -16.75 5.12
CA LEU A 75 -0.01 -16.41 6.06
C LEU A 75 -1.14 -15.71 5.32
N LEU A 76 -2.38 -16.12 5.59
CA LEU A 76 -3.53 -15.36 5.15
C LEU A 76 -3.79 -14.20 6.11
N THR A 77 -3.94 -13.00 5.57
CA THR A 77 -4.29 -11.81 6.36
C THR A 77 -5.64 -12.00 7.04
N PRO A 78 -5.85 -11.57 8.31
CA PRO A 78 -7.19 -11.61 8.93
C PRO A 78 -8.20 -10.71 8.20
N VAL A 79 -7.70 -9.62 7.61
CA VAL A 79 -8.48 -8.62 6.88
C VAL A 79 -8.58 -9.00 5.41
N SER A 80 -9.78 -8.85 4.84
CA SER A 80 -10.03 -8.93 3.40
C SER A 80 -9.82 -7.57 2.75
N ARG A 81 -9.20 -7.53 1.58
CA ARG A 81 -8.76 -6.30 0.93
C ARG A 81 -9.07 -6.22 -0.55
N ILE A 82 -9.09 -5.00 -1.05
CA ILE A 82 -9.05 -4.65 -2.47
C ILE A 82 -8.29 -3.33 -2.62
N LEU A 83 -7.42 -3.24 -3.63
CA LEU A 83 -6.76 -2.00 -4.00
C LEU A 83 -7.59 -1.29 -5.07
N ILE A 84 -7.90 -0.02 -4.87
CA ILE A 84 -8.52 0.86 -5.87
C ILE A 84 -7.62 2.06 -6.08
N GLY A 85 -7.46 2.57 -7.30
CA GLY A 85 -6.52 3.67 -7.52
C GLY A 85 -6.41 4.10 -8.97
N GLN A 86 -5.35 4.83 -9.28
CA GLN A 86 -5.06 5.27 -10.64
C GLN A 86 -4.88 4.06 -11.58
N PRO A 87 -5.33 4.17 -12.84
CA PRO A 87 -5.09 3.16 -13.85
C PRO A 87 -3.61 2.76 -13.95
N GLY A 88 -3.36 1.45 -13.97
CA GLY A 88 -2.00 0.91 -14.10
C GLY A 88 -1.13 0.99 -12.84
N CYS A 89 -1.61 1.55 -11.73
CA CYS A 89 -0.85 1.60 -10.48
C CYS A 89 -0.92 0.28 -9.69
N THR A 90 0.16 0.00 -8.97
CA THR A 90 0.25 -1.15 -8.05
C THR A 90 0.74 -0.71 -6.68
N TYR A 91 0.54 -1.54 -5.67
CA TYR A 91 1.02 -1.30 -4.31
C TYR A 91 1.61 -2.59 -3.73
N LYS A 92 2.91 -2.60 -3.41
CA LYS A 92 3.60 -3.79 -2.89
C LYS A 92 3.71 -3.72 -1.37
N TYR A 93 3.30 -4.79 -0.69
CA TYR A 93 3.46 -4.93 0.76
C TYR A 93 3.64 -6.40 1.13
N LEU A 94 4.49 -6.72 2.10
CA LEU A 94 4.75 -8.09 2.55
C LEU A 94 5.07 -9.07 1.39
N ASN A 95 5.85 -8.59 0.42
CA ASN A 95 6.21 -9.28 -0.82
C ASN A 95 5.03 -9.64 -1.76
N THR A 96 3.87 -9.03 -1.56
CA THR A 96 2.69 -9.17 -2.43
C THR A 96 2.42 -7.86 -3.16
N ARG A 97 2.43 -7.88 -4.49
CA ARG A 97 2.03 -6.73 -5.32
C ARG A 97 0.52 -6.76 -5.56
N LEU A 98 -0.18 -5.77 -5.00
CA LEU A 98 -1.60 -5.55 -5.28
C LEU A 98 -1.77 -4.72 -6.55
N PHE A 99 -2.76 -5.08 -7.37
CA PHE A 99 -3.08 -4.41 -8.63
C PHE A 99 -4.35 -3.57 -8.46
N ALA A 100 -4.28 -2.28 -8.77
CA ALA A 100 -5.38 -1.37 -8.49
C ALA A 100 -6.55 -1.66 -9.43
N VAL A 101 -7.75 -1.92 -8.90
CA VAL A 101 -8.96 -1.77 -9.69
C VAL A 101 -9.09 -0.29 -10.00
N PRO A 102 -9.04 0.11 -11.28
CA PRO A 102 -8.87 1.50 -11.62
C PRO A 102 -10.14 2.29 -11.28
N TRP A 103 -9.98 3.48 -10.70
CA TRP A 103 -11.05 4.46 -10.57
C TRP A 103 -11.17 5.31 -11.85
N PRO A 104 -12.28 6.03 -12.09
CA PRO A 104 -12.42 6.80 -13.32
C PRO A 104 -11.49 8.03 -13.34
N GLU A 105 -10.64 8.10 -14.36
CA GLU A 105 -9.86 9.30 -14.76
C GLU A 105 -10.21 9.67 -16.20
N GLU A 106 -10.11 10.96 -16.56
CA GLU A 106 -10.67 11.54 -17.79
C GLU A 106 -10.18 10.84 -19.07
N ASP A 107 -8.95 10.32 -19.07
CA ASP A 107 -8.31 9.70 -20.25
C ASP A 107 -8.45 8.17 -20.34
N HIS A 108 -9.17 7.54 -19.40
CA HIS A 108 -9.21 6.08 -19.30
C HIS A 108 -10.64 5.52 -19.40
N ASN A 109 -10.92 4.79 -20.47
CA ASN A 109 -12.15 4.03 -20.59
C ASN A 109 -12.00 2.67 -19.90
N ILE A 110 -12.65 2.51 -18.74
CA ILE A 110 -12.53 1.30 -17.91
C ILE A 110 -13.79 0.44 -18.07
N SER A 111 -13.60 -0.82 -18.46
CA SER A 111 -14.65 -1.83 -18.47
C SER A 111 -14.76 -2.46 -17.07
N TYR A 112 -15.88 -2.17 -16.39
CA TYR A 112 -16.23 -2.77 -15.11
C TYR A 112 -17.23 -3.91 -15.31
N ARG A 113 -17.22 -4.90 -14.42
CA ARG A 113 -18.17 -6.03 -14.48
C ARG A 113 -19.62 -5.61 -14.26
N THR A 114 -19.85 -4.62 -13.39
CA THR A 114 -21.18 -4.08 -13.13
C THR A 114 -21.10 -2.57 -12.93
N GLU A 115 -22.21 -1.88 -13.21
CA GLU A 115 -22.34 -0.45 -12.93
C GLU A 115 -22.18 -0.15 -11.43
N GLY A 116 -22.59 -1.07 -10.56
CA GLY A 116 -22.39 -0.97 -9.12
C GLY A 116 -20.92 -0.85 -8.71
N ILE A 117 -20.04 -1.63 -9.35
CA ILE A 117 -18.59 -1.58 -9.10
C ILE A 117 -17.99 -0.28 -9.66
N ALA A 118 -18.44 0.16 -10.84
CA ALA A 118 -18.02 1.45 -11.41
C ALA A 118 -18.37 2.62 -10.49
N ASN A 119 -19.61 2.66 -10.00
CA ASN A 119 -20.08 3.65 -9.04
C ASN A 119 -19.33 3.59 -7.70
N ALA A 120 -18.96 2.38 -7.24
CA ALA A 120 -18.14 2.21 -6.06
C ALA A 120 -16.74 2.84 -6.24
N CYS A 121 -16.05 2.54 -7.34
CA CYS A 121 -14.74 3.11 -7.64
C CYS A 121 -14.80 4.65 -7.77
N LYS A 122 -15.87 5.17 -8.39
CA LYS A 122 -16.14 6.61 -8.46
C LYS A 122 -16.34 7.25 -7.08
N ALA A 123 -17.04 6.60 -6.17
CA ALA A 123 -17.21 7.08 -4.80
C ALA A 123 -15.86 7.19 -4.07
N PHE A 124 -14.98 6.18 -4.21
CA PHE A 124 -13.63 6.23 -3.62
C PHE A 124 -12.74 7.28 -4.27
N TYR A 125 -12.89 7.56 -5.56
CA TYR A 125 -12.21 8.70 -6.21
C TYR A 125 -12.64 10.05 -5.63
N HIS A 126 -13.95 10.25 -5.40
CA HIS A 126 -14.43 11.48 -4.76
C HIS A 126 -13.97 11.60 -3.29
N LEU A 127 -13.96 10.48 -2.55
CA LEU A 127 -13.39 10.42 -1.21
C LEU A 127 -11.89 10.78 -1.23
N ASN A 128 -11.14 10.25 -2.20
CA ASN A 128 -9.72 10.56 -2.40
C ASN A 128 -9.49 12.07 -2.53
N LYS A 129 -10.29 12.75 -3.36
CA LYS A 129 -10.23 14.22 -3.50
C LYS A 129 -10.53 14.94 -2.20
N SER A 130 -11.58 14.54 -1.49
CA SER A 130 -11.97 15.16 -0.21
C SER A 130 -10.88 15.02 0.86
N LEU A 131 -10.35 13.81 1.05
CA LEU A 131 -9.29 13.55 2.03
C LEU A 131 -7.98 14.24 1.66
N HIS A 132 -7.67 14.38 0.37
CA HIS A 132 -6.49 15.12 -0.08
C HIS A 132 -6.60 16.62 0.25
N LEU A 133 -7.76 17.24 0.03
CA LEU A 133 -8.01 18.64 0.42
C LEU A 133 -7.88 18.83 1.94
N GLN A 134 -8.44 17.91 2.74
CA GLN A 134 -8.29 17.92 4.19
C GLN A 134 -6.81 17.77 4.60
N THR A 135 -6.06 16.89 3.94
CA THR A 135 -4.62 16.70 4.16
C THR A 135 -3.84 17.99 3.91
N ILE A 136 -4.11 18.70 2.83
CA ILE A 136 -3.48 20.01 2.54
C ILE A 136 -3.74 20.98 3.68
N CYS A 137 -4.99 21.07 4.15
CA CYS A 137 -5.36 21.95 5.25
C CYS A 137 -4.63 21.59 6.55
N GLU A 138 -4.57 20.32 6.92
CA GLU A 138 -3.90 19.89 8.15
C GLU A 138 -2.37 20.06 8.10
N LEU A 139 -1.74 19.80 6.95
CA LEU A 139 -0.31 20.07 6.76
C LEU A 139 0.00 21.57 6.88
N LYS A 140 -0.86 22.45 6.37
CA LYS A 140 -0.73 23.91 6.55
C LYS A 140 -0.81 24.31 8.02
N LYS A 141 -1.77 23.74 8.77
CA LYS A 141 -1.91 23.97 10.24
C LYS A 141 -0.70 23.45 11.01
N LEU A 142 -0.14 22.30 10.62
CA LEU A 142 1.04 21.73 11.26
C LEU A 142 2.28 22.63 11.04
N ARG A 143 2.47 23.13 9.81
CA ARG A 143 3.58 24.03 9.46
C ARG A 143 3.49 25.39 10.18
N SER A 144 2.28 25.95 10.32
CA SER A 144 2.11 27.24 11.01
C SER A 144 2.43 27.15 12.50
N LYS A 145 2.09 26.04 13.17
CA LYS A 145 2.48 25.79 14.57
C LYS A 145 4.00 25.70 14.75
N HIS A 146 4.69 25.04 13.82
CA HIS A 146 6.16 24.97 13.87
C HIS A 146 6.84 26.34 13.71
N LEU A 147 6.25 27.26 12.93
CA LEU A 147 6.75 28.63 12.77
C LEU A 147 6.50 29.48 14.02
N SER A 148 5.38 29.29 14.72
CA SER A 148 5.09 30.02 15.97
C SER A 148 5.93 29.56 17.17
N ASP A 149 6.35 28.30 17.17
CA ASP A 149 7.13 27.69 18.26
C ASP A 149 8.65 27.87 18.11
N ALA A 150 9.11 28.44 16.99
CA ALA A 150 10.53 28.73 16.78
C ALA A 150 10.97 29.92 17.67
N PRO A 151 12.06 29.80 18.46
CA PRO A 151 12.51 30.87 19.33
C PRO A 151 12.86 32.10 18.49
N SER A 152 12.32 33.26 18.86
CA SER A 152 12.62 34.54 18.24
C SER A 152 14.10 34.88 18.47
N THR A 153 14.97 34.46 17.55
CA THR A 153 16.34 34.99 17.49
C THR A 153 16.25 36.48 17.26
N SER A 154 16.63 37.22 18.29
CA SER A 154 16.66 38.67 18.33
C SER A 154 17.81 39.16 17.45
N GLY A 155 17.50 40.10 16.54
CA GLY A 155 18.49 40.94 15.88
C GLY A 155 18.79 40.58 14.42
N GLY A 156 18.04 41.21 13.52
CA GLY A 156 18.39 41.27 12.10
C GLY A 156 17.16 41.59 11.25
N GLN A 157 17.08 42.83 10.75
CA GLN A 157 16.16 43.18 9.67
C GLN A 157 16.39 42.22 8.50
N ILE A 158 15.49 41.26 8.32
CA ILE A 158 15.42 40.45 7.11
C ILE A 158 14.16 40.90 6.37
N PHE A 159 14.39 41.28 5.12
CA PHE A 159 13.45 41.81 4.16
C PHE A 159 12.09 41.13 4.20
N LEU A 160 11.04 41.94 4.39
CA LEU A 160 9.70 41.63 3.92
C LEU A 160 9.77 41.56 2.39
N GLN A 161 10.03 40.37 1.86
CA GLN A 161 9.86 40.07 0.44
C GLN A 161 8.80 38.97 0.31
N ASN A 162 7.64 39.41 -0.16
CA ASN A 162 6.62 38.66 -0.90
C ASN A 162 6.02 37.43 -0.19
N ASN A 163 5.03 37.73 0.65
CA ASN A 163 3.84 36.88 0.81
C ASN A 163 3.06 36.91 -0.50
N GLU A 164 3.29 35.93 -1.37
CA GLU A 164 2.36 35.46 -2.41
C GLU A 164 2.97 34.17 -2.99
N ASP A 165 2.28 33.05 -2.80
CA ASP A 165 2.45 31.78 -3.53
C ASP A 165 3.62 30.81 -3.19
N PHE A 166 3.75 30.40 -1.92
CA PHE A 166 4.53 29.20 -1.58
C PHE A 166 3.62 27.93 -1.54
N GLY A 167 3.39 27.37 -2.73
CA GLY A 167 3.29 25.93 -3.00
C GLY A 167 2.04 25.20 -2.52
N GLN A 168 0.91 25.39 -3.20
CA GLN A 168 -0.16 24.37 -3.26
C GLN A 168 0.33 23.09 -4.00
N GLU A 169 1.49 23.18 -4.68
CA GLU A 169 2.06 22.17 -5.58
C GLU A 169 2.89 21.06 -4.90
N ASP A 170 3.25 21.17 -3.62
CA ASP A 170 4.17 20.20 -2.97
C ASP A 170 3.48 19.03 -2.23
N VAL A 171 2.15 19.06 -2.07
CA VAL A 171 1.44 17.94 -1.42
C VAL A 171 1.08 16.91 -2.46
N GLN A 172 1.76 15.77 -2.43
CA GLN A 172 1.50 14.67 -3.34
C GLN A 172 0.06 14.16 -3.21
N CYS A 173 -0.58 13.96 -4.36
CA CYS A 173 -1.91 13.36 -4.45
C CYS A 173 -1.86 11.88 -4.09
N PHE A 174 -2.88 11.41 -3.38
CA PHE A 174 -3.07 9.98 -3.17
C PHE A 174 -3.37 9.30 -4.51
N ASN A 175 -2.58 8.29 -4.87
CA ASN A 175 -2.71 7.54 -6.12
C ASN A 175 -3.43 6.19 -5.93
N VAL A 176 -3.55 5.70 -4.70
CA VAL A 176 -4.30 4.48 -4.40
C VAL A 176 -5.01 4.58 -3.05
N THR A 177 -6.04 3.77 -2.88
CA THR A 177 -6.60 3.41 -1.58
C THR A 177 -6.64 1.89 -1.41
N LEU A 178 -6.15 1.43 -0.26
CA LEU A 178 -6.28 0.05 0.16
C LEU A 178 -7.52 -0.08 1.05
N ILE A 179 -8.56 -0.70 0.51
CA ILE A 179 -9.79 -0.96 1.25
C ILE A 179 -9.60 -2.21 2.09
N ASN A 180 -10.05 -2.13 3.34
CA ASN A 180 -10.01 -3.21 4.31
C ASN A 180 -11.42 -3.54 4.79
N TYR A 181 -11.70 -4.83 4.99
CA TYR A 181 -12.91 -5.33 5.65
C TYR A 181 -12.58 -6.48 6.59
N MET A 182 -13.21 -6.48 7.76
CA MET A 182 -13.17 -7.62 8.67
C MET A 182 -14.47 -7.69 9.45
N ASN A 183 -15.00 -8.90 9.61
CA ASN A 183 -16.05 -9.21 10.58
C ASN A 183 -15.41 -9.95 11.76
N PRO A 184 -15.27 -9.31 12.95
CA PRO A 184 -14.71 -9.95 14.14
C PRO A 184 -15.44 -11.23 14.56
N GLN A 185 -16.75 -11.31 14.34
CA GLN A 185 -17.58 -12.44 14.75
C GLN A 185 -17.24 -13.72 13.97
N THR A 186 -16.80 -13.58 12.72
CA THR A 186 -16.37 -14.71 11.87
C THR A 186 -14.85 -14.92 11.90
N MET A 187 -14.10 -14.06 12.60
CA MET A 187 -12.64 -14.08 12.64
C MET A 187 -12.12 -14.57 14.01
N SER A 188 -12.01 -15.88 14.17
CA SER A 188 -11.73 -16.52 15.47
C SER A 188 -10.28 -16.43 15.98
N TYR A 189 -9.32 -16.02 15.15
CA TYR A 189 -7.88 -16.11 15.46
C TYR A 189 -7.16 -14.75 15.50
N LEU A 190 -7.82 -13.72 16.02
CA LEU A 190 -7.17 -12.43 16.29
C LEU A 190 -6.15 -12.56 17.43
N ARG A 191 -5.00 -11.89 17.27
CA ARG A 191 -3.94 -11.89 18.27
C ARG A 191 -4.13 -10.74 19.25
N GLU A 192 -3.83 -10.98 20.51
CA GLU A 192 -3.75 -9.92 21.51
C GLU A 192 -2.57 -8.97 21.21
N GLU A 193 -2.79 -7.68 21.48
CA GLU A 193 -1.78 -6.66 21.42
C GLU A 193 -0.68 -6.97 22.47
N PRO A 194 0.60 -7.04 22.04
CA PRO A 194 1.63 -7.69 22.85
C PRO A 194 2.35 -6.79 23.86
N TYR A 195 2.15 -5.47 23.86
CA TYR A 195 2.98 -4.55 24.67
C TYR A 195 2.18 -3.83 25.75
N PHE A 196 1.02 -3.29 25.40
CA PHE A 196 0.22 -2.38 26.20
C PHE A 196 -1.04 -3.06 26.77
N GLY A 197 -1.46 -4.18 26.19
CA GLY A 197 -2.70 -4.85 26.55
C GLY A 197 -3.93 -4.15 25.98
N MET A 198 -3.81 -3.53 24.81
CA MET A 198 -4.90 -2.80 24.13
C MET A 198 -6.01 -3.71 23.56
N GLY A 199 -5.89 -5.03 23.69
CA GLY A 199 -6.88 -6.00 23.20
C GLY A 199 -6.53 -6.61 21.85
N LYS A 200 -7.54 -7.16 21.16
CA LYS A 200 -7.36 -7.93 19.92
C LYS A 200 -7.01 -7.03 18.74
N MET A 201 -6.01 -7.42 17.96
CA MET A 201 -5.59 -6.69 16.76
C MET A 201 -6.16 -7.32 15.49
N ALA A 202 -6.89 -6.53 14.69
CA ALA A 202 -7.21 -6.84 13.30
C ALA A 202 -5.96 -6.76 12.40
N VAL A 203 -5.13 -5.76 12.66
CA VAL A 203 -3.82 -5.55 12.01
C VAL A 203 -2.80 -5.29 13.09
N SER A 204 -1.73 -6.09 13.12
CA SER A 204 -0.65 -5.95 14.10
C SER A 204 0.17 -4.68 13.90
N TRP A 205 0.97 -4.30 14.90
CA TRP A 205 1.94 -3.21 14.80
C TRP A 205 2.81 -3.30 13.54
N HIS A 206 2.77 -2.25 12.71
CA HIS A 206 3.53 -2.14 11.48
C HIS A 206 3.81 -0.67 11.12
N HIS A 207 4.67 -0.50 10.12
CA HIS A 207 4.76 0.70 9.30
C HIS A 207 4.10 0.36 7.97
N ASP A 208 3.44 1.34 7.35
CA ASP A 208 3.01 1.19 5.97
C ASP A 208 4.24 1.13 5.05
N GLU A 209 4.30 0.12 4.19
CA GLU A 209 5.38 -0.12 3.23
C GLU A 209 5.11 0.58 1.89
N ASN A 210 6.12 0.69 1.02
CA ASN A 210 5.98 1.20 -0.36
C ASN A 210 5.23 2.54 -0.47
N LEU A 211 5.54 3.47 0.43
CA LEU A 211 5.04 4.84 0.40
C LEU A 211 6.16 5.79 0.00
N VAL A 212 5.82 6.87 -0.71
CA VAL A 212 6.76 7.96 -0.97
C VAL A 212 7.21 8.56 0.37
N GLU A 213 8.49 8.86 0.50
CA GLU A 213 9.05 9.36 1.77
C GLU A 213 8.38 10.67 2.21
N GLY A 214 7.95 10.72 3.48
CA GLY A 214 7.24 11.88 4.03
C GLY A 214 5.80 12.05 3.54
N SER A 215 5.28 11.13 2.73
CA SER A 215 3.88 11.19 2.30
C SER A 215 2.91 10.92 3.45
N THR A 216 1.75 11.58 3.36
CA THR A 216 0.66 11.38 4.32
C THR A 216 -0.12 10.10 4.00
N VAL A 217 -0.72 9.50 5.02
CA VAL A 217 -1.77 8.47 4.86
C VAL A 217 -3.06 9.00 5.45
N ALA A 218 -4.16 8.90 4.70
CA ALA A 218 -5.49 9.30 5.16
C ALA A 218 -6.42 8.07 5.20
N VAL A 219 -7.18 7.93 6.27
CA VAL A 219 -8.03 6.75 6.47
C VAL A 219 -9.44 7.16 6.80
N TYR A 220 -10.39 6.72 5.98
CA TYR A 220 -11.82 6.80 6.29
C TYR A 220 -12.28 5.52 6.98
N ASN A 221 -12.99 5.65 8.10
CA ASN A 221 -13.49 4.54 8.91
C ASN A 221 -14.99 4.31 8.73
N TYR A 222 -15.42 3.05 8.63
CA TYR A 222 -16.83 2.70 8.66
C TYR A 222 -17.10 1.40 9.40
N SER A 223 -17.50 1.51 10.67
CA SER A 223 -18.04 0.40 11.44
C SER A 223 -19.52 0.25 11.08
N TYR A 224 -19.90 -0.90 10.51
CA TYR A 224 -21.28 -1.18 10.09
C TYR A 224 -21.96 -2.05 11.14
N GLN A 225 -23.08 -1.55 11.68
CA GLN A 225 -24.03 -2.35 12.45
C GLN A 225 -25.22 -2.68 11.54
N ASP A 226 -25.46 -3.97 11.31
CA ASP A 226 -26.76 -4.41 10.83
C ASP A 226 -27.75 -4.19 11.98
N GLY A 227 -28.85 -3.50 11.72
CA GLY A 227 -29.70 -2.91 12.77
C GLY A 227 -30.01 -3.85 13.95
N ALA A 228 -30.03 -3.25 15.15
CA ALA A 228 -30.37 -3.78 16.48
C ALA A 228 -29.18 -4.24 17.35
N THR A 229 -28.76 -3.36 18.27
CA THR A 229 -28.69 -3.65 19.72
C THR A 229 -28.31 -2.37 20.46
N GLU A 230 -29.33 -1.63 20.92
CA GLU A 230 -29.16 -0.65 21.98
C GLU A 230 -29.22 -1.41 23.31
N THR A 231 -28.09 -1.42 24.04
CA THR A 231 -27.94 -1.44 25.51
C THR A 231 -26.64 -2.17 25.87
N CYS A 232 -25.55 -1.43 26.04
CA CYS A 232 -24.35 -1.89 26.75
C CYS A 232 -23.85 -0.76 27.64
N GLU A 233 -23.30 -1.09 28.81
CA GLU A 233 -22.68 -0.14 29.74
C GLU A 233 -21.49 0.59 29.08
N GLU A 234 -21.22 1.85 29.44
CA GLU A 234 -20.23 2.73 28.78
C GLU A 234 -18.79 2.15 28.72
N GLU A 235 -18.40 1.34 29.71
CA GLU A 235 -17.10 0.65 29.74
C GLU A 235 -17.05 -0.55 28.79
N ALA A 236 -18.13 -1.34 28.72
CA ALA A 236 -18.29 -2.42 27.73
C ALA A 236 -18.43 -1.87 26.30
N MET A 237 -18.91 -0.64 26.16
CA MET A 237 -19.05 0.07 24.89
C MET A 237 -17.70 0.47 24.28
N ASP A 238 -16.65 0.70 25.07
CA ASP A 238 -15.34 1.08 24.54
C ASP A 238 -14.58 -0.14 24.00
N ILE A 239 -14.58 -1.26 24.74
CA ILE A 239 -13.94 -2.52 24.27
C ILE A 239 -14.60 -3.05 22.99
N SER A 240 -15.86 -2.68 22.74
CA SER A 240 -16.58 -3.07 21.52
C SER A 240 -16.36 -2.13 20.32
N LYS A 241 -15.73 -0.97 20.52
CA LYS A 241 -15.39 -0.03 19.46
C LYS A 241 -14.10 -0.44 18.74
N TRP A 242 -13.98 0.03 17.50
CA TRP A 242 -12.75 -0.08 16.74
C TRP A 242 -11.83 1.07 17.10
N HIS A 243 -10.52 0.81 17.18
CA HIS A 243 -9.54 1.86 17.45
C HIS A 243 -8.36 1.77 16.50
N VAL A 244 -7.72 2.91 16.29
CA VAL A 244 -6.34 2.96 15.79
C VAL A 244 -5.41 3.07 17.00
N GLY A 245 -4.44 2.15 17.08
CA GLY A 245 -3.39 2.18 18.09
C GLY A 245 -2.12 2.80 17.51
N LEU A 246 -1.45 3.67 18.26
CA LEU A 246 -0.15 4.25 17.88
C LEU A 246 0.88 4.06 18.99
N LYS A 247 2.14 3.85 18.59
CA LYS A 247 3.29 3.89 19.48
C LYS A 247 4.49 4.51 18.80
N VAL A 248 5.37 5.16 19.56
CA VAL A 248 6.70 5.54 19.06
C VAL A 248 7.47 4.27 18.67
N ALA A 249 8.09 4.28 17.49
CA ALA A 249 8.81 3.10 17.01
C ALA A 249 10.00 2.78 17.92
N TRP A 250 10.17 1.50 18.25
CA TRP A 250 11.26 0.98 19.10
C TRP A 250 11.29 1.47 20.56
N ASP A 251 10.38 2.36 20.94
CA ASP A 251 10.23 2.88 22.29
C ASP A 251 9.42 1.94 23.19
N ILE A 252 9.80 1.89 24.46
CA ILE A 252 9.17 1.15 25.57
C ILE A 252 8.79 2.05 26.76
N GLU A 253 9.14 3.34 26.73
CA GLU A 253 8.89 4.28 27.82
C GLU A 253 7.64 5.12 27.55
N THR A 254 7.50 5.64 26.32
CA THR A 254 6.34 6.48 25.98
C THR A 254 5.06 5.64 25.94
N PRO A 255 3.99 6.04 26.67
CA PRO A 255 2.72 5.36 26.61
C PRO A 255 2.17 5.32 25.18
N GLY A 256 1.52 4.23 24.81
CA GLY A 256 0.80 4.12 23.54
C GLY A 256 -0.49 4.96 23.54
N LEU A 257 -1.03 5.22 22.36
CA LEU A 257 -2.38 5.78 22.22
C LEU A 257 -3.33 4.74 21.62
N ALA A 258 -4.56 4.69 22.10
CA ALA A 258 -5.66 3.99 21.46
C ALA A 258 -6.82 4.96 21.25
N LEU A 259 -7.10 5.30 19.99
CA LEU A 259 -8.11 6.30 19.64
C LEU A 259 -9.35 5.60 19.05
N PRO A 260 -10.54 5.82 19.63
CA PRO A 260 -11.77 5.22 19.13
C PRO A 260 -12.11 5.76 17.74
N LEU A 261 -12.71 4.91 16.91
CA LEU A 261 -13.12 5.21 15.55
C LEU A 261 -14.63 4.94 15.41
N ASN A 262 -15.42 6.00 15.40
CA ASN A 262 -16.85 5.95 15.13
C ASN A 262 -17.11 5.86 13.62
N PRO A 263 -18.32 5.44 13.19
CA PRO A 263 -18.66 5.38 11.77
C PRO A 263 -18.54 6.76 11.11
N GLY A 264 -17.77 6.86 10.03
CA GLY A 264 -17.56 8.10 9.28
C GLY A 264 -16.29 8.87 9.68
N ASP A 265 -15.72 8.58 10.86
CA ASP A 265 -14.49 9.25 11.30
C ASP A 265 -13.34 9.01 10.32
N SER A 266 -12.48 10.01 10.20
CA SER A 266 -11.25 9.93 9.42
C SER A 266 -10.03 10.23 10.27
N TYR A 267 -8.89 9.62 9.93
CA TYR A 267 -7.63 9.94 10.57
C TYR A 267 -6.50 10.08 9.56
N PHE A 268 -5.52 10.90 9.93
CA PHE A 268 -4.40 11.27 9.09
C PHE A 268 -3.09 11.03 9.82
N MET A 269 -2.20 10.29 9.17
CA MET A 269 -0.80 10.15 9.58
C MET A 269 0.03 11.10 8.73
N LEU A 270 0.26 12.30 9.25
CA LEU A 270 0.90 13.38 8.50
C LEU A 270 2.43 13.21 8.46
N ASP A 271 3.02 13.61 7.32
CA ASP A 271 4.48 13.71 7.16
C ASP A 271 5.19 12.40 7.60
N ASN A 272 6.31 12.47 8.31
CA ASN A 272 7.08 11.32 8.75
C ASN A 272 6.47 10.52 9.93
N LEU A 273 5.18 10.69 10.26
CA LEU A 273 4.55 9.91 11.35
C LEU A 273 4.67 8.41 11.10
N ASN A 274 4.38 7.94 9.88
CA ASN A 274 4.51 6.52 9.53
C ASN A 274 5.95 5.99 9.63
N LYS A 275 6.97 6.86 9.55
CA LYS A 275 8.38 6.47 9.73
C LYS A 275 8.78 6.41 11.20
N THR A 276 8.31 7.37 11.99
CA THR A 276 8.71 7.56 13.40
C THR A 276 7.87 6.73 14.37
N HIS A 277 6.66 6.35 13.97
CA HIS A 277 5.69 5.62 14.78
C HIS A 277 5.25 4.33 14.09
N GLN A 278 4.83 3.37 14.89
CA GLN A 278 4.11 2.19 14.44
C GLN A 278 2.63 2.38 14.74
N HIS A 279 1.78 1.79 13.91
CA HIS A 279 0.35 1.77 14.16
C HIS A 279 -0.20 0.34 14.08
N CYS A 280 -1.32 0.11 14.76
CA CYS A 280 -2.10 -1.12 14.70
C CYS A 280 -3.58 -0.80 14.61
N VAL A 281 -4.38 -1.79 14.22
CA VAL A 281 -5.84 -1.68 14.21
C VAL A 281 -6.37 -2.62 15.28
N LEU A 282 -7.02 -2.05 16.29
CA LEU A 282 -7.67 -2.78 17.37
C LEU A 282 -9.11 -3.10 16.94
N ALA A 283 -9.47 -4.38 17.07
CA ALA A 283 -10.73 -4.90 16.60
C ALA A 283 -11.85 -4.63 17.62
N GLY A 284 -12.91 -3.98 17.17
CA GLY A 284 -14.17 -3.93 17.91
C GLY A 284 -14.97 -5.22 17.77
N SER A 285 -16.26 -5.17 18.13
CA SER A 285 -17.17 -6.32 18.04
C SER A 285 -17.92 -6.41 16.70
N GLN A 286 -18.11 -5.27 16.02
CA GLN A 286 -18.92 -5.16 14.80
C GLN A 286 -18.08 -5.26 13.53
N PRO A 287 -18.66 -5.66 12.38
CA PRO A 287 -18.00 -5.57 11.09
C PRO A 287 -17.53 -4.15 10.79
N ARG A 288 -16.36 -4.02 10.16
CA ARG A 288 -15.78 -2.72 9.85
C ARG A 288 -15.06 -2.72 8.52
N PHE A 289 -15.30 -1.64 7.79
CA PHE A 289 -14.55 -1.23 6.63
C PHE A 289 -13.62 -0.07 6.95
N SER A 290 -12.57 0.07 6.15
CA SER A 290 -11.84 1.33 6.05
C SER A 290 -11.26 1.51 4.66
N SER A 291 -11.14 2.76 4.20
CA SER A 291 -10.44 3.15 2.97
C SER A 291 -9.15 3.87 3.36
N THR A 292 -7.99 3.27 3.07
CA THR A 292 -6.67 3.80 3.45
C THR A 292 -5.95 4.37 2.24
N HIS A 293 -6.07 5.68 2.04
CA HIS A 293 -5.52 6.46 0.93
C HIS A 293 -4.03 6.73 1.13
N ARG A 294 -3.25 6.48 0.07
CA ARG A 294 -1.79 6.41 0.11
C ARG A 294 -1.20 7.11 -1.11
N VAL A 295 0.01 7.62 -0.94
CA VAL A 295 0.92 7.91 -2.06
C VAL A 295 1.86 6.72 -2.19
N ALA A 296 1.44 5.72 -2.96
CA ALA A 296 2.27 4.56 -3.25
C ALA A 296 3.52 5.01 -4.02
N GLU A 297 4.69 4.53 -3.59
CA GLU A 297 5.91 4.66 -4.38
C GLU A 297 5.78 3.76 -5.62
N CYS A 298 5.59 4.41 -6.77
CA CYS A 298 5.25 3.74 -8.02
C CYS A 298 6.22 4.07 -9.16
N SER A 299 7.40 4.64 -8.88
CA SER A 299 8.44 4.91 -9.89
C SER A 299 8.77 3.69 -10.78
N THR A 300 8.78 2.49 -10.21
CA THR A 300 8.93 1.20 -10.93
C THR A 300 7.71 0.29 -10.79
N GLY A 301 6.58 0.85 -10.33
CA GLY A 301 5.39 0.10 -9.91
C GLY A 301 4.17 0.31 -10.79
N THR A 302 4.32 0.86 -12.01
CA THR A 302 3.21 1.15 -12.92
C THR A 302 3.26 0.32 -14.20
N LEU A 303 2.10 0.05 -14.78
CA LEU A 303 1.99 -0.68 -16.05
C LEU A 303 2.77 0.01 -17.18
N SER A 304 2.76 1.33 -17.24
CA SER A 304 3.55 2.10 -18.22
C SER A 304 5.06 1.91 -18.00
N SER A 305 5.53 1.89 -16.74
CA SER A 305 6.95 1.68 -16.45
C SER A 305 7.42 0.30 -16.94
N ILE A 306 6.70 -0.78 -16.61
CA ILE A 306 7.11 -2.13 -17.03
C ILE A 306 6.96 -2.33 -18.54
N ARG A 307 5.96 -1.71 -19.20
CA ARG A 307 5.84 -1.74 -20.66
C ARG A 307 7.06 -1.14 -21.34
N ALA A 308 7.48 0.06 -20.89
CA ALA A 308 8.66 0.73 -21.42
C ALA A 308 9.93 -0.10 -21.20
N ARG A 309 10.06 -0.76 -20.04
CA ARG A 309 11.17 -1.69 -19.79
C ARG A 309 11.14 -2.87 -20.76
N CYS A 310 9.99 -3.52 -20.93
CA CYS A 310 9.89 -4.64 -21.86
C CYS A 310 10.19 -4.22 -23.30
N GLU A 311 9.70 -3.06 -23.73
CA GLU A 311 10.01 -2.50 -25.06
C GLU A 311 11.51 -2.30 -25.23
N LYS A 312 12.19 -1.72 -24.23
CA LYS A 312 13.65 -1.55 -24.24
C LYS A 312 14.39 -2.88 -24.39
N ALA A 313 13.99 -3.92 -23.66
CA ALA A 313 14.62 -5.24 -23.80
C ALA A 313 14.41 -5.82 -25.21
N LEU A 314 13.21 -5.65 -25.78
CA LEU A 314 12.86 -6.17 -27.10
C LEU A 314 13.51 -5.40 -28.27
N GLU A 315 14.12 -4.24 -28.03
CA GLU A 315 14.95 -3.56 -29.04
C GLU A 315 16.10 -4.45 -29.52
N ASN A 316 16.57 -5.40 -28.68
CA ASN A 316 17.62 -6.34 -29.05
C ASN A 316 17.12 -7.56 -29.86
N LEU A 317 15.81 -7.69 -30.11
CA LEU A 317 15.24 -8.78 -30.91
C LEU A 317 14.97 -8.30 -32.34
N ASN A 318 15.52 -8.98 -33.34
CA ASN A 318 15.17 -8.73 -34.74
C ASN A 318 13.96 -9.57 -35.15
N CYS A 319 12.87 -8.91 -35.55
CA CYS A 319 11.63 -9.55 -35.99
C CYS A 319 11.37 -9.38 -37.51
N SER A 320 12.30 -8.78 -38.27
CA SER A 320 12.10 -8.47 -39.69
C SER A 320 12.46 -9.62 -40.64
N GLY A 321 12.90 -10.77 -40.10
CA GLY A 321 13.38 -11.94 -40.83
C GLY A 321 13.43 -13.18 -39.95
N GLU A 322 14.55 -13.93 -39.97
CA GLU A 322 14.81 -14.95 -38.96
C GLU A 322 14.99 -14.28 -37.58
N LEU A 323 14.50 -14.93 -36.53
CA LEU A 323 14.62 -14.41 -35.17
C LEU A 323 16.08 -14.49 -34.74
N GLU A 324 16.68 -13.34 -34.48
CA GLU A 324 18.07 -13.21 -34.05
C GLU A 324 18.23 -12.06 -33.04
N LEU A 325 19.31 -12.12 -32.26
CA LEU A 325 19.71 -11.03 -31.37
C LEU A 325 20.52 -9.99 -32.15
N GLN A 326 20.16 -8.71 -32.04
CA GLN A 326 20.83 -7.63 -32.77
C GLN A 326 22.24 -7.34 -32.21
N SER A 327 22.41 -7.52 -30.91
CA SER A 327 23.67 -7.33 -30.19
C SER A 327 23.91 -8.41 -29.16
N LEU A 328 25.18 -8.81 -29.04
CA LEU A 328 25.69 -9.76 -28.06
C LEU A 328 26.62 -9.06 -27.04
N GLU A 329 26.55 -7.73 -26.97
CA GLU A 329 27.24 -6.98 -25.93
C GLU A 329 26.67 -7.36 -24.54
N LEU A 330 27.58 -7.66 -23.61
CA LEU A 330 27.21 -8.20 -22.30
C LEU A 330 26.23 -7.30 -21.54
N GLU A 331 26.39 -5.98 -21.61
CA GLU A 331 25.53 -5.04 -20.90
C GLU A 331 24.08 -5.08 -21.43
N ILE A 332 23.91 -5.22 -22.74
CA ILE A 332 22.60 -5.33 -23.39
C ILE A 332 21.93 -6.66 -23.03
N LEU A 333 22.69 -7.75 -23.07
CA LEU A 333 22.21 -9.08 -22.68
C LEU A 333 21.80 -9.12 -21.19
N GLN A 334 22.61 -8.55 -20.31
CA GLN A 334 22.31 -8.46 -18.88
C GLN A 334 21.05 -7.64 -18.61
N GLU A 335 20.91 -6.49 -19.27
CA GLU A 335 19.72 -5.66 -19.12
C GLU A 335 18.45 -6.38 -19.59
N ALA A 336 18.49 -7.04 -20.75
CA ALA A 336 17.35 -7.81 -21.28
C ALA A 336 16.93 -8.94 -20.32
N GLU A 337 17.88 -9.72 -19.81
CA GLU A 337 17.60 -10.84 -18.92
C GLU A 337 17.16 -10.40 -17.50
N GLN A 338 17.61 -9.22 -17.04
CA GLN A 338 17.10 -8.61 -15.81
C GLN A 338 15.65 -8.14 -15.98
N ILE A 339 15.32 -7.51 -17.10
CA ILE A 339 13.94 -7.09 -17.43
C ILE A 339 13.03 -8.32 -17.57
N HIS A 340 13.55 -9.40 -18.15
CA HIS A 340 12.86 -10.69 -18.25
C HIS A 340 12.49 -11.25 -16.88
N ASN A 341 13.42 -11.22 -15.91
CA ASN A 341 13.13 -11.58 -14.52
C ASN A 341 12.08 -10.63 -13.91
N GLU A 342 12.22 -9.33 -14.12
CA GLU A 342 11.31 -8.34 -13.56
C GLU A 342 9.86 -8.56 -14.01
N VAL A 343 9.61 -8.71 -15.32
CA VAL A 343 8.26 -8.96 -15.84
C VAL A 343 7.72 -10.32 -15.35
N GLU A 344 8.56 -11.35 -15.26
CA GLU A 344 8.13 -12.65 -14.78
C GLU A 344 7.72 -12.63 -13.30
N PHE A 345 8.59 -12.13 -12.42
CA PHE A 345 8.46 -12.34 -10.98
C PHE A 345 7.79 -11.18 -10.25
N ASP A 346 7.98 -9.94 -10.70
CA ASP A 346 7.36 -8.78 -10.07
C ASP A 346 6.00 -8.44 -10.66
N TRP A 347 5.64 -8.98 -11.83
CA TRP A 347 4.36 -8.72 -12.51
C TRP A 347 3.53 -9.98 -12.72
N LEU A 348 3.96 -10.89 -13.61
CA LEU A 348 3.13 -12.03 -14.04
C LEU A 348 2.83 -13.00 -12.90
N ARG A 349 3.86 -13.49 -12.20
CA ARG A 349 3.68 -14.43 -11.09
C ARG A 349 2.93 -13.79 -9.93
N GLN A 350 3.22 -12.53 -9.61
CA GLN A 350 2.47 -11.76 -8.62
C GLN A 350 0.98 -11.70 -8.97
N PHE A 351 0.64 -11.35 -10.21
CA PHE A 351 -0.76 -11.24 -10.63
C PHE A 351 -1.48 -12.59 -10.59
N TRP A 352 -0.89 -13.62 -11.20
CA TRP A 352 -1.54 -14.93 -11.34
C TRP A 352 -1.62 -15.71 -10.03
N PHE A 353 -0.67 -15.51 -9.10
CA PHE A 353 -0.75 -16.10 -7.75
C PHE A 353 -1.99 -15.65 -6.98
N GLN A 354 -2.47 -14.44 -7.27
CA GLN A 354 -3.67 -13.88 -6.64
C GLN A 354 -4.97 -14.36 -7.32
N GLY A 355 -4.85 -15.19 -8.37
CA GLY A 355 -5.94 -15.82 -9.08
C GLY A 355 -6.89 -14.82 -9.76
N LYS A 356 -8.14 -15.23 -9.94
CA LYS A 356 -9.14 -14.48 -10.72
C LYS A 356 -9.78 -13.30 -9.97
N ARG A 357 -9.23 -12.86 -8.84
CA ARG A 357 -9.93 -11.90 -7.95
C ARG A 357 -10.19 -10.54 -8.59
N TYR A 358 -9.24 -10.01 -9.37
CA TYR A 358 -9.38 -8.73 -10.05
C TYR A 358 -10.45 -8.78 -11.16
N SER A 359 -10.55 -9.94 -11.83
CA SER A 359 -11.54 -10.18 -12.89
C SER A 359 -12.99 -10.13 -12.40
N LYS A 360 -13.24 -10.21 -11.08
CA LYS A 360 -14.57 -9.96 -10.50
C LYS A 360 -14.99 -8.49 -10.58
N CYS A 361 -14.03 -7.58 -10.72
CA CYS A 361 -14.25 -6.14 -10.70
C CYS A 361 -14.14 -5.52 -12.09
N SER A 362 -13.05 -5.82 -12.80
CA SER A 362 -12.73 -5.27 -14.12
C SER A 362 -11.84 -6.24 -14.89
N ASP A 363 -11.85 -6.15 -16.22
CA ASP A 363 -10.96 -6.87 -17.13
C ASP A 363 -9.64 -6.10 -17.43
N TYR A 364 -9.48 -4.88 -16.90
CA TYR A 364 -8.34 -3.99 -17.16
C TYR A 364 -6.99 -4.71 -17.08
N TRP A 365 -6.73 -5.40 -15.97
CA TRP A 365 -5.47 -6.11 -15.77
C TRP A 365 -5.36 -7.42 -16.55
N LEU A 366 -6.46 -8.04 -16.96
CA LEU A 366 -6.38 -9.25 -17.80
C LEU A 366 -5.80 -8.92 -19.16
N LEU A 367 -6.24 -7.81 -19.77
CA LEU A 367 -5.71 -7.33 -21.04
C LEU A 367 -4.24 -6.92 -20.91
N ALA A 368 -3.92 -6.18 -19.85
CA ALA A 368 -2.54 -5.76 -19.58
C ALA A 368 -1.60 -6.95 -19.36
N MET A 369 -2.03 -7.99 -18.64
CA MET A 369 -1.21 -9.16 -18.35
C MET A 369 -1.03 -10.04 -19.59
N ALA A 370 -2.04 -10.18 -20.45
CA ALA A 370 -1.89 -10.88 -21.72
C ALA A 370 -0.80 -10.25 -22.61
N GLU A 371 -0.74 -8.91 -22.65
CA GLU A 371 0.33 -8.19 -23.36
C GLU A 371 1.70 -8.42 -22.72
N LEU A 372 1.79 -8.39 -21.38
CA LEU A 372 3.05 -8.67 -20.67
C LEU A 372 3.51 -10.13 -20.85
N GLU A 373 2.58 -11.08 -20.94
CA GLU A 373 2.89 -12.49 -21.24
C GLU A 373 3.46 -12.66 -22.65
N GLU A 374 2.92 -11.95 -23.65
CA GLU A 374 3.46 -11.96 -25.01
C GLU A 374 4.90 -11.43 -25.04
N LYS A 375 5.14 -10.29 -24.38
CA LYS A 375 6.49 -9.71 -24.26
C LYS A 375 7.44 -10.64 -23.48
N TRP A 376 6.97 -11.29 -22.42
CA TRP A 376 7.75 -12.28 -21.67
C TRP A 376 8.11 -13.50 -22.54
N TRP A 377 7.20 -13.97 -23.39
CA TRP A 377 7.46 -15.10 -24.30
C TRP A 377 8.50 -14.77 -25.37
N GLN A 378 8.49 -13.53 -25.87
CA GLN A 378 9.55 -13.03 -26.74
C GLN A 378 10.90 -13.01 -26.02
N MET A 379 10.95 -12.66 -24.73
CA MET A 379 12.18 -12.74 -23.93
C MET A 379 12.63 -14.17 -23.65
N GLU A 380 11.73 -15.14 -23.44
CA GLU A 380 12.11 -16.57 -23.41
C GLU A 380 12.78 -17.01 -24.72
N THR A 381 12.28 -16.50 -25.85
CA THR A 381 12.89 -16.73 -27.16
C THR A 381 14.29 -16.11 -27.24
N MET A 382 14.46 -14.88 -26.76
CA MET A 382 15.77 -14.21 -26.70
C MET A 382 16.78 -14.99 -25.85
N THR A 383 16.39 -15.50 -24.68
CA THR A 383 17.26 -16.36 -23.87
C THR A 383 17.66 -17.63 -24.63
N SER A 384 16.72 -18.24 -25.36
CA SER A 384 16.99 -19.44 -26.17
C SER A 384 17.98 -19.15 -27.29
N LEU A 385 17.80 -18.04 -28.02
CA LEU A 385 18.72 -17.60 -29.08
C LEU A 385 20.13 -17.33 -28.54
N LEU A 386 20.25 -16.71 -27.35
CA LEU A 386 21.54 -16.50 -26.69
C LEU A 386 22.23 -17.83 -26.40
N LEU A 387 21.50 -18.82 -25.88
CA LEU A 387 22.07 -20.14 -25.58
C LEU A 387 22.52 -20.88 -26.85
N GLU A 388 21.70 -20.86 -27.91
CA GLU A 388 22.04 -21.43 -29.22
C GLU A 388 23.27 -20.76 -29.83
N GLU A 389 23.36 -19.43 -29.75
CA GLU A 389 24.52 -18.67 -30.22
C GLU A 389 25.80 -19.06 -29.47
N LEU A 390 25.72 -19.20 -28.15
CA LEU A 390 26.85 -19.63 -27.33
C LEU A 390 27.25 -21.09 -27.60
N GLU A 391 26.38 -21.92 -28.15
CA GLU A 391 26.72 -23.30 -28.54
C GLU A 391 27.53 -23.39 -29.84
N LYS A 392 27.54 -22.35 -30.68
CA LYS A 392 28.29 -22.33 -31.93
C LYS A 392 29.80 -22.39 -31.68
N ASP A 393 30.51 -23.07 -32.58
CA ASP A 393 31.98 -23.25 -32.53
C ASP A 393 32.77 -21.96 -32.86
N ASP A 394 32.07 -20.92 -33.33
CA ASP A 394 32.68 -19.67 -33.81
C ASP A 394 33.17 -18.74 -32.68
N TRP A 395 32.87 -19.06 -31.42
CA TRP A 395 33.24 -18.25 -30.26
C TRP A 395 34.65 -18.55 -29.75
N THR A 396 35.40 -17.50 -29.41
CA THR A 396 36.62 -17.68 -28.63
C THR A 396 36.24 -18.15 -27.21
N GLY A 397 37.06 -19.01 -26.61
CA GLY A 397 36.79 -19.53 -25.26
C GLY A 397 36.73 -18.42 -24.19
N GLU A 398 37.44 -17.31 -24.40
CA GLU A 398 37.48 -16.17 -23.47
C GLU A 398 36.20 -15.31 -23.58
N ASP A 399 35.73 -14.99 -24.79
CA ASP A 399 34.50 -14.21 -24.99
C ASP A 399 33.27 -14.98 -24.51
N LYS A 400 33.20 -16.28 -24.82
CA LYS A 400 32.15 -17.18 -24.34
C LYS A 400 32.13 -17.26 -22.83
N TYR A 401 33.30 -17.41 -22.20
CA TYR A 401 33.41 -17.44 -20.74
C TYR A 401 32.94 -16.13 -20.10
N LYS A 402 33.31 -14.98 -20.69
CA LYS A 402 32.87 -13.65 -20.21
C LYS A 402 31.36 -13.49 -20.24
N ILE A 403 30.71 -13.89 -21.34
CA ILE A 403 29.24 -13.84 -21.43
C ILE A 403 28.60 -14.76 -20.39
N LEU A 404 29.04 -16.02 -20.31
CA LEU A 404 28.51 -16.98 -19.35
C LEU A 404 28.67 -16.49 -17.90
N GLN A 405 29.83 -15.93 -17.55
CA GLN A 405 30.08 -15.41 -16.20
C GLN A 405 29.14 -14.25 -15.86
N GLY A 406 28.85 -13.36 -16.82
CA GLY A 406 27.95 -12.23 -16.61
C GLY A 406 26.46 -12.62 -16.59
N MET A 407 26.08 -13.68 -17.30
CA MET A 407 24.68 -14.12 -17.40
C MET A 407 24.25 -15.12 -16.34
N MET A 408 25.16 -16.02 -15.93
CA MET A 408 24.84 -17.11 -15.01
C MET A 408 24.13 -16.65 -13.72
N PRO A 409 24.53 -15.55 -13.05
CA PRO A 409 23.83 -15.10 -11.83
C PRO A 409 22.34 -14.79 -12.07
N ILE A 410 22.00 -14.17 -13.20
CA ILE A 410 20.62 -13.76 -13.53
C ILE A 410 19.76 -15.00 -13.84
N LEU A 411 20.32 -15.98 -14.56
CA LEU A 411 19.63 -17.24 -14.88
C LEU A 411 19.46 -18.14 -13.66
N VAL A 412 20.46 -18.19 -12.78
CA VAL A 412 20.37 -18.91 -11.49
C VAL A 412 19.29 -18.28 -10.60
N GLU A 413 19.27 -16.94 -10.51
CA GLU A 413 18.20 -16.24 -9.79
C GLU A 413 16.82 -16.57 -10.38
N ARG A 414 16.68 -16.55 -11.71
CA ARG A 414 15.42 -16.95 -12.38
C ARG A 414 14.99 -18.35 -11.97
N GLN A 415 15.91 -19.32 -11.99
CA GLN A 415 15.61 -20.70 -11.60
C GLN A 415 15.19 -20.80 -10.12
N ASP A 416 15.91 -20.14 -9.21
CA ASP A 416 15.59 -20.14 -7.79
C ASP A 416 14.22 -19.50 -7.51
N GLN A 417 13.91 -18.39 -8.18
CA GLN A 417 12.61 -17.74 -8.06
C GLN A 417 11.49 -18.59 -8.66
N ARG A 418 11.69 -19.25 -9.82
CA ARG A 418 10.71 -20.20 -10.39
C ARG A 418 10.38 -21.33 -9.39
N LEU A 419 11.41 -21.91 -8.76
CA LEU A 419 11.24 -22.94 -7.74
C LEU A 419 10.55 -22.41 -6.48
N ALA A 420 10.81 -21.17 -6.09
CA ALA A 420 10.16 -20.54 -4.94
C ALA A 420 8.67 -20.29 -5.19
N TRP A 421 8.29 -19.82 -6.39
CA TRP A 421 6.89 -19.56 -6.77
C TRP A 421 6.07 -20.82 -7.07
N GLN A 422 6.73 -21.94 -7.38
CA GLN A 422 6.06 -23.22 -7.61
C GLN A 422 5.67 -23.92 -6.29
N LYS A 423 6.40 -23.64 -5.21
CA LYS A 423 6.09 -24.14 -3.86
C LYS A 423 4.93 -23.37 -3.26
#